data_AF-A0A5N6N796-F1
#
_entry.id   AF-A0A5N6N796-F1
#
_cell.length_a   1.000
_cell.length_b   1.000
_cell.length_c   1.000
_cell.angle_alpha   90.00
_cell.angle_beta   90.00
_cell.angle_gamma   90.00
#
_symmetry.space_group_name_H-M   'P 1'
#
loop_
_entity.id
_entity.type
_entity.pdbx_description
1 polymer ?
#
loop_
_entity_poly.entity_id
_entity_poly.type
_entity_poly.pdbx_seq_one_letter_code
_entity_poly.pdbx_strand_id
1 'polypeptide(L)'
;MPESNWGSRWWRDWIGKKSDSSCKISNETVAGIEILFKEKDLKYLEFVFVYYRDDPIRKDHDWEFFDRLSLRKRQNRINLNSGPLFEILVKHWICYLMSAFREKRPIEVEGFFKQQGAGTIAKGPETTTWIWNLHADAHDFDSHTSDLEEISRKVFSAHFGQLSIIFLWLSGMYFHGARFSNYEAWLSDPTHIGPSAQVVWPIVGQEILNGDVGGGFRGIQITSGFFQIWRASGITSELQLYCTAIGALIFAALMLFAGWFHYHKAAPKLAWFQDVESMLNHHLAGLLGLGSLSWAGHQVHVSLPINQFLNAGVDPKEIPLPHEFILNRDLLAQLYPSFAEGATPFFTLNWSKYADFLTFRGGLDPVTGGLWLTDTAHHHLAIAILFLIAGHMYRTNWGIGHGLKDILEAHKGPFTGQGHKGLYEILTTSWHAQLSLNLAMLGSLTIVVAHHMYAMPPYPYLATDYGTQLSLFTHHMWIGGFLIVGAAAHAAIFMVRDYDPTTRYNDELTVSCSISLPDGGSFHPSLTVLLRYRSPRSI
;
A
#
# COMPACT_ATOMS: atom_id res chain seq x y z
N MET A 1 55.09 -3.17 12.48
CA MET A 1 54.01 -2.18 12.73
C MET A 1 52.71 -2.95 12.80
N PRO A 2 51.88 -2.78 13.85
CA PRO A 2 50.66 -3.55 14.01
C PRO A 2 49.47 -2.89 13.29
N GLU A 3 48.71 -3.70 12.56
CA GLU A 3 47.38 -3.36 12.03
C GLU A 3 46.34 -3.43 13.15
N SER A 4 45.59 -2.34 13.33
CA SER A 4 44.52 -2.22 14.32
C SER A 4 43.22 -2.89 13.84
N ASN A 5 42.92 -4.05 14.40
CA ASN A 5 41.61 -4.72 14.35
C ASN A 5 40.65 -4.08 15.36
N TRP A 6 39.74 -3.20 14.93
CA TRP A 6 38.71 -2.62 15.80
C TRP A 6 37.25 -2.93 15.41
N GLY A 7 36.98 -3.56 14.25
CA GLY A 7 35.61 -3.87 13.82
C GLY A 7 35.04 -5.21 14.31
N SER A 8 35.86 -6.25 14.42
CA SER A 8 35.38 -7.64 14.59
C SER A 8 35.34 -8.15 16.04
N ARG A 9 36.00 -7.45 16.97
CA ARG A 9 36.05 -7.83 18.39
C ARG A 9 34.86 -7.27 19.17
N TRP A 10 34.40 -6.07 18.81
CA TRP A 10 33.20 -5.43 19.38
C TRP A 10 31.92 -6.23 19.10
N TRP A 11 31.75 -6.73 17.87
CA TRP A 11 30.57 -7.52 17.46
C TRP A 11 30.50 -8.89 18.15
N ARG A 12 31.65 -9.53 18.40
CA ARG A 12 31.74 -10.83 19.07
C ARG A 12 31.48 -10.74 20.57
N ASP A 13 32.02 -9.70 21.22
CA ASP A 13 31.78 -9.45 22.64
C ASP A 13 30.33 -9.02 22.92
N TRP A 14 29.65 -8.38 21.95
CA TRP A 14 28.23 -8.01 22.08
C TRP A 14 27.29 -9.22 22.07
N ILE A 15 27.58 -10.24 21.24
CA ILE A 15 26.82 -11.51 21.23
C ILE A 15 27.14 -12.34 22.49
N GLY A 16 28.41 -12.43 22.88
CA GLY A 16 28.82 -13.23 24.03
C GLY A 16 28.26 -12.72 25.37
N LYS A 17 28.12 -11.40 25.56
CA LYS A 17 27.70 -10.83 26.85
C LYS A 17 26.19 -10.78 27.12
N LYS A 18 25.33 -11.00 26.11
CA LYS A 18 23.86 -10.98 26.30
C LYS A 18 23.21 -12.36 26.38
N SER A 19 23.98 -13.43 26.13
CA SER A 19 23.50 -14.82 26.16
C SER A 19 23.26 -15.35 27.59
N ASP A 20 23.99 -14.86 28.59
CA ASP A 20 24.07 -15.57 29.89
C ASP A 20 23.35 -14.90 31.06
N SER A 21 22.43 -13.95 30.82
CA SER A 21 21.60 -13.45 31.93
C SER A 21 20.22 -12.98 31.50
N SER A 22 19.23 -13.85 31.64
CA SER A 22 18.04 -13.61 32.48
C SER A 22 16.95 -14.65 32.28
N CYS A 23 16.38 -15.09 33.40
CA CYS A 23 15.16 -15.89 33.58
C CYS A 23 15.24 -17.42 33.45
N LYS A 24 15.30 -18.09 34.60
CA LYS A 24 14.84 -19.48 34.78
C LYS A 24 13.31 -19.47 34.81
N ILE A 25 12.68 -20.25 33.92
CA ILE A 25 11.23 -20.50 33.91
C ILE A 25 10.87 -21.37 35.13
N SER A 26 9.78 -21.05 35.84
CA SER A 26 9.32 -21.89 36.96
C SER A 26 8.55 -23.12 36.46
N ASN A 27 8.63 -24.23 37.19
CA ASN A 27 7.97 -25.48 36.82
C ASN A 27 6.43 -25.37 36.80
N GLU A 28 5.85 -24.37 37.47
CA GLU A 28 4.40 -24.06 37.43
C GLU A 28 3.98 -23.51 36.06
N THR A 29 4.83 -22.71 35.41
CA THR A 29 4.56 -22.21 34.04
C THR A 29 4.61 -23.35 33.02
N VAL A 30 5.49 -24.33 33.21
CA VAL A 30 5.59 -25.52 32.35
C VAL A 30 4.34 -26.40 32.50
N ALA A 31 3.86 -26.61 33.73
CA ALA A 31 2.64 -27.37 33.99
C ALA A 31 1.37 -26.66 33.46
N GLY A 32 1.30 -25.32 33.54
CA GLY A 32 0.20 -24.54 32.97
C GLY A 32 0.13 -24.63 31.44
N ILE A 33 1.28 -24.69 30.76
CA ILE A 33 1.37 -24.87 29.31
C ILE A 33 0.96 -26.29 28.89
N GLU A 34 1.37 -27.32 29.64
CA GLU A 34 0.97 -28.71 29.35
C GLU A 34 -0.55 -28.96 29.49
N ILE A 35 -1.22 -28.26 30.42
CA ILE A 35 -2.68 -28.34 30.58
C ILE A 35 -3.40 -27.67 29.40
N LEU A 36 -2.92 -26.51 28.95
CA LEU A 36 -3.48 -25.76 27.81
C LEU A 36 -3.36 -26.50 26.48
N PHE A 37 -2.31 -27.33 26.32
CA PHE A 37 -2.12 -28.19 25.15
C PHE A 37 -2.98 -29.45 25.17
N LYS A 38 -3.50 -29.88 26.33
CA LYS A 38 -4.39 -31.05 26.44
C LYS A 38 -5.86 -30.74 26.17
N GLU A 39 -6.30 -29.50 26.37
CA GLU A 39 -7.73 -29.14 26.32
C GLU A 39 -8.25 -28.67 24.95
N LYS A 40 -7.40 -28.46 23.93
CA LYS A 40 -7.86 -28.00 22.60
C LYS A 40 -7.63 -29.04 21.51
N ASP A 41 -8.76 -29.53 21.00
CA ASP A 41 -8.88 -30.51 19.91
C ASP A 41 -8.07 -30.07 18.68
N LEU A 42 -6.97 -30.78 18.42
CA LEU A 42 -5.93 -30.46 17.44
C LEU A 42 -6.36 -30.61 15.97
N LYS A 43 -7.61 -31.00 15.69
CA LYS A 43 -8.12 -31.22 14.33
C LYS A 43 -8.29 -29.96 13.47
N TYR A 44 -8.31 -28.77 14.07
CA TYR A 44 -8.52 -27.51 13.33
C TYR A 44 -7.23 -26.81 12.88
N LEU A 45 -6.08 -27.15 13.45
CA LEU A 45 -4.78 -26.53 13.10
C LEU A 45 -3.95 -27.35 12.11
N GLU A 46 -4.25 -28.64 11.93
CA GLU A 46 -3.65 -29.45 10.85
C GLU A 46 -4.06 -28.97 9.46
N PHE A 47 -5.24 -28.38 9.29
CA PHE A 47 -5.74 -28.00 7.96
C PHE A 47 -5.08 -26.74 7.35
N VAL A 48 -4.46 -25.88 8.15
CA VAL A 48 -3.80 -24.65 7.66
C VAL A 48 -2.34 -24.91 7.24
N PHE A 49 -1.72 -26.00 7.72
CA PHE A 49 -0.28 -26.22 7.57
C PHE A 49 0.13 -27.45 6.75
N VAL A 50 -0.80 -28.24 6.23
CA VAL A 50 -0.48 -29.45 5.45
C VAL A 50 0.08 -29.15 4.05
N TYR A 51 0.00 -27.93 3.50
CA TYR A 51 0.51 -27.69 2.14
C TYR A 51 2.04 -27.48 2.04
N TYR A 52 2.78 -27.32 3.14
CA TYR A 52 4.21 -26.97 3.07
C TYR A 52 5.19 -28.03 3.58
N ARG A 53 4.72 -29.23 3.94
CA ARG A 53 5.59 -30.22 4.60
C ARG A 53 5.49 -31.64 4.07
N ASP A 54 5.36 -31.79 2.76
CA ASP A 54 5.62 -33.07 2.10
C ASP A 54 6.85 -32.96 1.19
N ASP A 55 8.03 -33.02 1.80
CA ASP A 55 9.12 -33.84 1.24
C ASP A 55 10.12 -34.21 2.36
N PRO A 56 10.13 -35.44 2.88
CA PRO A 56 11.04 -35.88 3.92
C PRO A 56 12.14 -36.77 3.32
N ILE A 57 13.34 -36.25 2.99
CA ILE A 57 14.58 -37.06 2.92
C ILE A 57 15.84 -36.20 3.21
N ARG A 58 16.42 -36.50 4.38
CA ARG A 58 17.84 -36.64 4.79
C ARG A 58 18.91 -35.53 4.60
N LYS A 59 19.46 -35.23 5.79
CA LYS A 59 20.87 -35.27 6.26
C LYS A 59 21.76 -34.04 6.11
N ASP A 60 22.02 -33.44 7.28
CA ASP A 60 23.27 -32.84 7.78
C ASP A 60 24.35 -32.50 6.75
N HIS A 61 24.56 -31.20 6.53
CA HIS A 61 25.88 -30.57 6.39
C HIS A 61 25.72 -29.05 6.55
N ASP A 62 25.56 -28.60 7.79
CA ASP A 62 25.66 -27.18 8.10
C ASP A 62 27.13 -26.74 7.97
N TRP A 63 27.34 -25.60 7.30
CA TRP A 63 28.55 -24.75 7.28
C TRP A 63 29.54 -24.80 6.10
N GLU A 64 29.39 -25.65 5.07
CA GLU A 64 30.38 -25.64 3.96
C GLU A 64 30.17 -24.53 2.89
N PHE A 65 29.01 -23.86 2.86
CA PHE A 65 28.69 -22.87 1.81
C PHE A 65 29.29 -21.48 2.07
N PHE A 66 29.36 -21.04 3.34
CA PHE A 66 29.92 -19.72 3.67
C PHE A 66 31.45 -19.67 3.50
N ASP A 67 32.16 -20.79 3.67
CA ASP A 67 33.60 -20.86 3.41
C ASP A 67 33.95 -20.77 1.91
N ARG A 68 33.01 -21.06 1.01
CA ARG A 68 33.22 -20.97 -0.45
C ARG A 68 32.89 -19.61 -1.07
N LEU A 69 32.26 -18.70 -0.32
CA LEU A 69 31.97 -17.32 -0.77
C LEU A 69 33.11 -16.33 -0.50
N SER A 70 34.15 -16.74 0.23
CA SER A 70 35.42 -16.01 0.35
C SER A 70 36.24 -16.19 -0.94
N LEU A 71 36.18 -15.20 -1.83
CA LEU A 71 37.04 -15.13 -3.02
C LEU A 71 38.53 -15.08 -2.64
N ARG A 72 39.17 -16.25 -2.60
CA ARG A 72 40.63 -16.36 -2.74
C ARG A 72 40.98 -17.49 -3.71
N LYS A 73 41.27 -17.08 -4.95
CA LYS A 73 41.96 -17.77 -6.05
C LYS A 73 41.19 -18.78 -6.93
N ARG A 74 41.27 -18.43 -8.22
CA ARG A 74 41.30 -19.24 -9.47
C ARG A 74 39.99 -19.65 -10.15
N GLN A 75 39.97 -19.33 -11.44
CA GLN A 75 38.95 -19.58 -12.45
C GLN A 75 38.41 -21.01 -12.48
N ASN A 76 37.08 -21.14 -12.51
CA ASN A 76 36.35 -22.06 -13.39
C ASN A 76 34.92 -21.53 -13.61
N ARG A 77 34.49 -21.49 -14.88
CA ARG A 77 33.13 -21.08 -15.28
C ARG A 77 32.10 -22.04 -14.68
N ILE A 78 31.14 -21.54 -13.90
CA ILE A 78 29.96 -22.29 -13.48
C ILE A 78 28.79 -21.85 -14.34
N ASN A 79 28.15 -22.82 -15.00
CA ASN A 79 26.94 -22.63 -15.79
C ASN A 79 25.75 -22.41 -14.83
N LEU A 80 25.06 -21.28 -14.96
CA LEU A 80 24.03 -20.80 -14.03
C LEU A 80 22.63 -21.19 -14.54
N ASN A 81 22.08 -22.30 -14.05
CA ASN A 81 20.65 -22.59 -14.18
C ASN A 81 19.91 -22.11 -12.92
N SER A 82 18.93 -21.23 -13.12
CA SER A 82 18.31 -20.32 -12.14
C SER A 82 17.12 -20.87 -11.35
N GLY A 83 16.69 -22.12 -11.55
CA GLY A 83 15.54 -22.70 -10.84
C GLY A 83 15.84 -23.17 -9.40
N PRO A 84 16.84 -24.06 -9.20
CA PRO A 84 17.05 -24.70 -7.89
C PRO A 84 17.63 -23.75 -6.84
N LEU A 85 18.51 -22.82 -7.23
CA LEU A 85 19.10 -21.83 -6.32
C LEU A 85 18.04 -20.87 -5.77
N PHE A 86 17.01 -20.58 -6.58
CA PHE A 86 15.93 -19.68 -6.25
C PHE A 86 14.92 -20.33 -5.29
N GLU A 87 14.57 -21.60 -5.50
CA GLU A 87 13.75 -22.35 -4.52
C GLU A 87 14.44 -22.48 -3.16
N ILE A 88 15.75 -22.70 -3.17
CA ILE A 88 16.55 -22.77 -1.94
C ILE A 88 16.58 -21.41 -1.25
N LEU A 89 16.74 -20.30 -1.98
CA LEU A 89 16.71 -18.95 -1.41
C LEU A 89 15.34 -18.60 -0.84
N VAL A 90 14.25 -18.89 -1.54
CA VAL A 90 12.87 -18.61 -1.06
C VAL A 90 12.51 -19.49 0.14
N LYS A 91 12.82 -20.79 0.11
CA LYS A 91 12.61 -21.68 1.28
C LYS A 91 13.44 -21.21 2.49
N HIS A 92 14.72 -20.88 2.30
CA HIS A 92 15.57 -20.46 3.42
C HIS A 92 15.23 -19.05 3.90
N TRP A 93 14.79 -18.13 3.04
CA TRP A 93 14.30 -16.81 3.47
C TRP A 93 12.99 -16.89 4.23
N ILE A 94 12.03 -17.69 3.76
CA ILE A 94 10.78 -17.94 4.51
C ILE A 94 11.10 -18.60 5.85
N CYS A 95 12.01 -19.59 5.90
CA CYS A 95 12.48 -20.19 7.15
C CYS A 95 13.22 -19.19 8.05
N TYR A 96 13.99 -18.24 7.50
CA TYR A 96 14.64 -17.18 8.27
C TYR A 96 13.66 -16.12 8.76
N LEU A 97 12.62 -15.79 7.99
CA LEU A 97 11.53 -14.90 8.40
C LEU A 97 10.73 -15.55 9.53
N MET A 98 10.40 -16.84 9.38
CA MET A 98 9.74 -17.65 10.41
C MET A 98 10.62 -17.87 11.64
N SER A 99 11.93 -18.07 11.48
CA SER A 99 12.89 -18.15 12.60
C SER A 99 13.12 -16.79 13.26
N ALA A 100 13.13 -15.68 12.53
CA ALA A 100 13.15 -14.34 13.12
C ALA A 100 11.85 -14.04 13.90
N PHE A 101 10.72 -14.63 13.50
CA PHE A 101 9.46 -14.65 14.25
C PHE A 101 9.45 -15.64 15.43
N ARG A 102 10.21 -16.73 15.36
CA ARG A 102 10.28 -17.82 16.36
C ARG A 102 11.35 -17.57 17.43
N GLU A 103 12.43 -16.87 17.10
CA GLU A 103 13.61 -16.67 17.96
C GLU A 103 13.60 -15.31 18.67
N LYS A 104 12.57 -14.48 18.45
CA LYS A 104 12.28 -13.24 19.20
C LYS A 104 10.91 -13.20 19.88
N ARG A 105 10.30 -14.35 20.14
CA ARG A 105 9.14 -14.42 21.06
C ARG A 105 9.44 -15.36 22.22
N PRO A 106 10.09 -14.80 23.25
CA PRO A 106 9.36 -14.47 24.46
C PRO A 106 9.38 -12.95 24.68
N ILE A 107 8.87 -12.18 23.72
CA ILE A 107 8.28 -10.89 24.07
C ILE A 107 6.94 -11.28 24.70
N GLU A 108 6.95 -11.31 26.02
CA GLU A 108 5.81 -11.32 26.93
C GLU A 108 4.47 -11.60 26.23
N VAL A 109 4.05 -12.86 26.17
CA VAL A 109 2.64 -13.18 25.91
C VAL A 109 1.75 -12.52 26.99
N GLU A 110 2.32 -12.26 28.18
CA GLU A 110 1.75 -11.36 29.18
C GLU A 110 1.67 -9.88 28.73
N GLY A 111 2.63 -9.39 27.95
CA GLY A 111 2.74 -8.02 27.45
C GLY A 111 1.84 -7.78 26.23
N PHE A 112 1.60 -8.80 25.40
CA PHE A 112 0.66 -8.70 24.28
C PHE A 112 -0.77 -8.39 24.75
N PHE A 113 -1.17 -8.90 25.92
CA PHE A 113 -2.45 -8.58 26.56
C PHE A 113 -2.36 -7.42 27.56
N LYS A 114 -1.20 -7.16 28.21
CA LYS A 114 -1.03 -6.00 29.13
C LYS A 114 -0.79 -4.67 28.41
N GLN A 115 -0.22 -4.64 27.20
CA GLN A 115 0.08 -3.40 26.46
C GLN A 115 -1.07 -2.85 25.62
N GLN A 116 -2.15 -3.61 25.41
CA GLN A 116 -3.25 -3.24 24.51
C GLN A 116 -4.38 -2.44 25.17
N GLY A 117 -4.33 -2.17 26.48
CA GLY A 117 -5.45 -1.54 27.19
C GLY A 117 -5.11 -0.18 27.74
N ALA A 118 -6.00 0.80 27.51
CA ALA A 118 -6.28 1.81 28.52
C ALA A 118 -6.34 1.13 29.89
N GLY A 119 -5.90 1.79 30.97
CA GLY A 119 -5.75 1.18 32.30
C GLY A 119 -6.99 0.46 32.87
N THR A 120 -8.15 0.59 32.21
CA THR A 120 -9.41 -0.11 32.43
C THR A 120 -9.44 -1.58 31.95
N ILE A 121 -8.78 -1.93 30.83
CA ILE A 121 -8.82 -3.29 30.23
C ILE A 121 -7.71 -4.20 30.81
N ALA A 122 -6.65 -3.61 31.35
CA ALA A 122 -5.48 -4.31 31.88
C ALA A 122 -5.76 -5.23 33.09
N LYS A 123 -6.93 -5.11 33.74
CA LYS A 123 -7.33 -5.93 34.90
C LYS A 123 -7.83 -7.33 34.54
N GLY A 124 -8.00 -7.64 33.25
CA GLY A 124 -8.47 -8.93 32.76
C GLY A 124 -10.00 -9.04 32.64
N PRO A 125 -10.51 -10.15 32.08
CA PRO A 125 -11.92 -10.31 31.74
C PRO A 125 -12.79 -10.65 32.96
N GLU A 126 -13.37 -9.62 33.58
CA GLU A 126 -14.43 -9.82 34.59
C GLU A 126 -15.82 -10.09 33.95
N THR A 127 -16.03 -9.64 32.70
CA THR A 127 -17.27 -9.83 31.94
C THR A 127 -16.97 -10.10 30.46
N THR A 128 -17.92 -10.67 29.71
CA THR A 128 -17.77 -10.87 28.26
C THR A 128 -17.69 -9.55 27.48
N THR A 129 -18.17 -8.43 28.05
CA THR A 129 -17.97 -7.07 27.51
C THR A 129 -16.49 -6.73 27.33
N TRP A 130 -15.61 -7.27 28.19
CA TRP A 130 -14.16 -7.08 28.08
C TRP A 130 -13.64 -7.52 26.71
N ILE A 131 -14.16 -8.62 26.15
CA ILE A 131 -13.74 -9.13 24.84
C ILE A 131 -14.08 -8.12 23.75
N TRP A 132 -15.27 -7.52 23.79
CA TRP A 132 -15.69 -6.53 22.80
C TRP A 132 -14.85 -5.25 22.89
N ASN A 133 -14.62 -4.74 24.10
CA ASN A 133 -13.80 -3.54 24.31
C ASN A 133 -12.34 -3.77 23.88
N LEU A 134 -11.79 -4.97 24.11
CA LEU A 134 -10.45 -5.31 23.64
C LEU A 134 -10.30 -5.11 22.12
N HIS A 135 -11.30 -5.51 21.33
CA HIS A 135 -11.26 -5.35 19.87
C HIS A 135 -11.60 -3.92 19.43
N ALA A 136 -12.57 -3.29 20.09
CA ALA A 136 -13.01 -1.93 19.75
C ALA A 136 -11.91 -0.89 20.00
N ASP A 137 -11.18 -1.03 21.10
CA ASP A 137 -10.19 -0.04 21.54
C ASP A 137 -8.78 -0.34 20.98
N ALA A 138 -8.59 -1.45 20.25
CA ALA A 138 -7.27 -1.90 19.79
C ALA A 138 -6.51 -0.86 18.94
N HIS A 139 -7.24 -0.09 18.13
CA HIS A 139 -6.68 0.97 17.28
C HIS A 139 -7.06 2.39 17.74
N ASP A 140 -7.70 2.54 18.89
CA ASP A 140 -7.94 3.84 19.51
C ASP A 140 -6.69 4.30 20.28
N PHE A 141 -5.62 4.61 19.54
CA PHE A 141 -4.29 4.87 20.13
C PHE A 141 -4.26 6.04 21.12
N ASP A 142 -5.11 7.04 20.92
CA ASP A 142 -5.20 8.20 21.81
C ASP A 142 -5.81 7.85 23.18
N SER A 143 -6.57 6.75 23.25
CA SER A 143 -7.07 6.22 24.52
C SER A 143 -5.98 5.46 25.30
N HIS A 144 -4.90 5.03 24.63
CA HIS A 144 -3.82 4.25 25.26
C HIS A 144 -2.79 5.16 25.92
N THR A 145 -2.52 6.33 25.35
CA THR A 145 -1.51 7.28 25.82
C THR A 145 -1.86 8.70 25.38
N SER A 146 -1.49 9.70 26.18
CA SER A 146 -1.62 11.12 25.82
C SER A 146 -0.37 11.68 25.11
N ASP A 147 0.65 10.86 24.87
CA ASP A 147 1.88 11.30 24.18
C ASP A 147 1.71 11.26 22.65
N LEU A 148 1.58 12.45 22.05
CA LEU A 148 1.40 12.62 20.61
C LEU A 148 2.58 12.06 19.79
N GLU A 149 3.81 12.06 20.33
CA GLU A 149 4.97 11.48 19.63
C GLU A 149 4.81 9.97 19.50
N GLU A 150 4.35 9.29 20.57
CA GLU A 150 4.10 7.85 20.57
C GLU A 150 2.91 7.46 19.70
N ILE A 151 1.82 8.23 19.75
CA ILE A 151 0.67 8.06 18.84
C ILE A 151 1.13 8.14 17.38
N SER A 152 1.91 9.17 17.03
CA SER A 152 2.42 9.38 15.67
C SER A 152 3.27 8.21 15.19
N ARG A 153 4.09 7.62 16.07
CA ARG A 153 4.89 6.41 15.78
C ARG A 153 4.03 5.18 15.53
N LYS A 154 2.99 4.96 16.35
CA LYS A 154 2.04 3.86 16.17
C LYS A 154 1.31 3.98 14.84
N VAL A 155 0.79 5.17 14.53
CA VAL A 155 0.12 5.48 13.25
C VAL A 155 1.05 5.21 12.08
N PHE A 156 2.29 5.71 12.12
CA PHE A 156 3.26 5.52 11.05
C PHE A 156 3.64 4.05 10.83
N SER A 157 3.83 3.28 11.91
CA SER A 157 4.09 1.84 11.82
C SER A 157 2.87 1.08 11.26
N ALA A 158 1.66 1.44 11.70
CA ALA A 158 0.41 0.85 11.22
C ALA A 158 0.19 1.11 9.72
N HIS A 159 0.57 2.27 9.20
CA HIS A 159 0.54 2.55 7.75
C HIS A 159 1.39 1.54 6.95
N PHE A 160 2.60 1.23 7.41
CA PHE A 160 3.42 0.20 6.79
C PHE A 160 2.81 -1.20 6.88
N GLY A 161 2.17 -1.52 8.02
CA GLY A 161 1.39 -2.76 8.16
C GLY A 161 0.27 -2.86 7.13
N GLN A 162 -0.49 -1.77 6.95
CA GLN A 162 -1.56 -1.71 5.94
C GLN A 162 -1.02 -1.85 4.52
N LEU A 163 0.09 -1.15 4.18
CA LEU A 163 0.75 -1.29 2.87
C LEU A 163 1.22 -2.73 2.62
N SER A 164 1.74 -3.41 3.64
CA SER A 164 2.12 -4.83 3.54
C SER A 164 0.94 -5.71 3.14
N ILE A 165 -0.24 -5.51 3.76
CA ILE A 165 -1.46 -6.25 3.43
C ILE A 165 -1.91 -5.95 1.99
N ILE A 166 -1.85 -4.68 1.55
CA ILE A 166 -2.18 -4.29 0.18
C ILE A 166 -1.26 -4.98 -0.83
N PHE A 167 0.05 -5.00 -0.59
CA PHE A 167 1.01 -5.70 -1.46
C PHE A 167 0.82 -7.22 -1.46
N LEU A 168 0.46 -7.80 -0.31
CA LEU A 168 0.13 -9.23 -0.23
C LEU A 168 -1.12 -9.56 -1.04
N TRP A 169 -2.17 -8.73 -0.93
CA TRP A 169 -3.39 -8.87 -1.73
C TRP A 169 -3.08 -8.73 -3.23
N LEU A 170 -2.32 -7.69 -3.63
CA LEU A 170 -1.87 -7.52 -5.02
C LEU A 170 -1.08 -8.74 -5.51
N SER A 171 -0.12 -9.23 -4.71
CA SER A 171 0.64 -10.44 -5.01
C SER A 171 -0.28 -11.63 -5.29
N GLY A 172 -1.30 -11.83 -4.45
CA GLY A 172 -2.32 -12.85 -4.65
C GLY A 172 -3.07 -12.69 -5.97
N MET A 173 -3.49 -11.46 -6.33
CA MET A 173 -4.20 -11.21 -7.59
C MET A 173 -3.35 -11.58 -8.82
N TYR A 174 -2.08 -11.17 -8.84
CA TYR A 174 -1.15 -11.54 -9.92
C TYR A 174 -0.82 -13.03 -9.93
N PHE A 175 -0.67 -13.66 -8.76
CA PHE A 175 -0.39 -15.10 -8.65
C PHE A 175 -1.54 -15.95 -9.18
N HIS A 176 -2.78 -15.59 -8.82
CA HIS A 176 -3.99 -16.23 -9.34
C HIS A 176 -4.10 -16.08 -10.86
N GLY A 177 -3.80 -14.88 -11.37
CA GLY A 177 -3.65 -14.64 -12.81
C GLY A 177 -2.61 -15.55 -13.48
N ALA A 178 -1.49 -15.79 -12.81
CA ALA A 178 -0.40 -16.59 -13.37
C ALA A 178 -0.62 -18.11 -13.31
N ARG A 179 -1.47 -18.62 -12.41
CA ARG A 179 -1.54 -20.06 -12.12
C ARG A 179 -2.92 -20.69 -12.31
N PHE A 180 -3.98 -19.92 -12.17
CA PHE A 180 -5.35 -20.44 -12.10
C PHE A 180 -6.30 -19.62 -12.99
N SER A 181 -5.78 -19.12 -14.11
CA SER A 181 -6.52 -18.23 -15.00
C SER A 181 -6.48 -18.67 -16.45
N ASN A 182 -7.34 -18.08 -17.26
CA ASN A 182 -7.33 -18.21 -18.72
C ASN A 182 -6.74 -16.96 -19.41
N TYR A 183 -5.81 -16.24 -18.78
CA TYR A 183 -5.33 -14.94 -19.25
C TYR A 183 -4.73 -14.99 -20.67
N GLU A 184 -3.86 -15.95 -20.98
CA GLU A 184 -3.27 -16.04 -22.33
C GLU A 184 -4.32 -16.37 -23.40
N ALA A 185 -5.28 -17.24 -23.09
CA ALA A 185 -6.39 -17.55 -23.99
C ALA A 185 -7.28 -16.32 -24.22
N TRP A 186 -7.61 -15.60 -23.15
CA TRP A 186 -8.35 -14.34 -23.23
C TRP A 186 -7.59 -13.27 -24.03
N LEU A 187 -6.26 -13.22 -23.94
CA LEU A 187 -5.46 -12.24 -24.67
C LEU A 187 -5.55 -12.45 -26.20
N SER A 188 -5.67 -13.70 -26.64
CA SER A 188 -5.87 -14.08 -28.04
C SER A 188 -7.29 -13.80 -28.56
N ASP A 189 -8.33 -13.93 -27.72
CA ASP A 189 -9.72 -13.60 -28.07
C ASP A 189 -10.45 -12.88 -26.92
N PRO A 190 -10.17 -11.58 -26.71
CA PRO A 190 -10.72 -10.81 -25.59
C PRO A 190 -12.20 -10.49 -25.74
N THR A 191 -12.77 -10.74 -26.93
CA THR A 191 -14.17 -10.43 -27.27
C THR A 191 -15.14 -11.54 -26.91
N HIS A 192 -14.71 -12.81 -26.99
CA HIS A 192 -15.60 -13.96 -26.75
C HIS A 192 -15.26 -14.75 -25.49
N ILE A 193 -14.00 -14.71 -25.02
CA ILE A 193 -13.58 -15.42 -23.82
C ILE A 193 -13.85 -14.55 -22.60
N GLY A 194 -14.48 -15.12 -21.58
CA GLY A 194 -14.71 -14.44 -20.30
C GLY A 194 -13.46 -14.49 -19.41
N PRO A 195 -13.09 -13.40 -18.73
CA PRO A 195 -11.95 -13.40 -17.82
C PRO A 195 -12.26 -14.26 -16.58
N SER A 196 -11.36 -15.19 -16.25
CA SER A 196 -11.49 -16.08 -15.09
C SER A 196 -10.13 -16.29 -14.43
N ALA A 197 -10.07 -16.21 -13.10
CA ALA A 197 -8.82 -16.40 -12.33
C ALA A 197 -9.01 -17.16 -11.00
N GLN A 198 -10.15 -17.81 -10.82
CA GLN A 198 -10.44 -18.60 -9.63
C GLN A 198 -11.07 -19.94 -10.02
N VAL A 199 -10.50 -21.03 -9.50
CA VAL A 199 -10.96 -22.39 -9.72
C VAL A 199 -11.33 -23.03 -8.39
N VAL A 200 -12.50 -23.65 -8.33
CA VAL A 200 -13.07 -24.28 -7.13
C VAL A 200 -12.71 -25.76 -7.09
N TRP A 201 -12.31 -26.26 -5.93
CA TRP A 201 -12.03 -27.68 -5.74
C TRP A 201 -13.30 -28.55 -5.73
N PRO A 202 -13.27 -29.75 -6.34
CA PRO A 202 -14.42 -30.65 -6.44
C PRO A 202 -14.58 -31.51 -5.17
N ILE A 203 -15.11 -30.91 -4.11
CA ILE A 203 -15.27 -31.60 -2.81
C ILE A 203 -16.72 -32.03 -2.57
N VAL A 204 -17.67 -31.11 -2.70
CA VAL A 204 -19.07 -31.31 -2.28
C VAL A 204 -20.09 -31.03 -3.40
N GLY A 205 -19.67 -31.07 -4.67
CA GLY A 205 -20.49 -30.63 -5.81
C GLY A 205 -20.33 -29.13 -6.13
N GLN A 206 -19.50 -28.41 -5.37
CA GLN A 206 -19.23 -26.98 -5.59
C GLN A 206 -18.43 -26.70 -6.86
N GLU A 207 -17.87 -27.71 -7.52
CA GLU A 207 -17.25 -27.59 -8.84
C GLU A 207 -18.25 -27.17 -9.93
N ILE A 208 -19.56 -27.22 -9.66
CA ILE A 208 -20.58 -26.58 -10.51
C ILE A 208 -20.33 -25.08 -10.70
N LEU A 209 -19.62 -24.43 -9.77
CA LEU A 209 -19.22 -23.03 -9.86
C LEU A 209 -18.11 -22.80 -10.91
N ASN A 210 -17.40 -23.85 -11.34
CA ASN A 210 -16.44 -23.77 -12.43
C ASN A 210 -17.18 -23.78 -13.78
N GLY A 211 -17.81 -22.64 -14.10
CA GLY A 211 -18.50 -22.42 -15.36
C GLY A 211 -17.55 -22.46 -16.56
N ASP A 212 -18.09 -22.80 -17.73
CA ASP A 212 -17.35 -22.69 -19.00
C ASP A 212 -17.28 -21.22 -19.41
N VAL A 213 -16.07 -20.67 -19.41
CA VAL A 213 -15.79 -19.27 -19.75
C VAL A 213 -15.12 -19.11 -21.12
N GLY A 214 -15.00 -20.20 -21.88
CA GLY A 214 -14.28 -20.24 -23.15
C GLY A 214 -12.78 -20.52 -22.99
N GLY A 215 -12.09 -20.66 -24.12
CA GLY A 215 -10.64 -20.96 -24.14
C GLY A 215 -10.26 -22.33 -23.58
N GLY A 216 -11.22 -23.27 -23.49
CA GLY A 216 -11.01 -24.59 -22.88
C GLY A 216 -10.82 -24.55 -21.36
N PHE A 217 -11.15 -23.43 -20.72
CA PHE A 217 -10.98 -23.22 -19.28
C PHE A 217 -12.34 -23.22 -18.55
N ARG A 218 -12.36 -23.78 -17.34
CA ARG A 218 -13.51 -23.75 -16.45
C ARG A 218 -13.15 -23.16 -15.11
N GLY A 219 -13.91 -22.15 -14.68
CA GLY A 219 -13.65 -21.42 -13.44
C GLY A 219 -14.72 -20.37 -13.18
N ILE A 220 -14.49 -19.57 -12.14
CA ILE A 220 -15.35 -18.44 -11.80
C ILE A 220 -14.95 -17.24 -12.66
N GLN A 221 -15.90 -16.71 -13.41
CA GLN A 221 -15.73 -15.46 -14.13
C GLN A 221 -15.51 -14.31 -13.14
N ILE A 222 -14.42 -13.55 -13.33
CA ILE A 222 -14.06 -12.41 -12.48
C ILE A 222 -14.58 -11.11 -13.10
N THR A 223 -14.93 -10.14 -12.26
CA THR A 223 -15.41 -8.81 -12.70
C THR A 223 -14.56 -7.67 -12.14
N SER A 224 -13.30 -7.94 -11.83
CA SER A 224 -12.36 -6.97 -11.23
C SER A 224 -11.56 -6.16 -12.25
N GLY A 225 -11.58 -6.55 -13.53
CA GLY A 225 -10.88 -5.84 -14.60
C GLY A 225 -9.37 -6.08 -14.69
N PHE A 226 -8.81 -7.05 -13.94
CA PHE A 226 -7.37 -7.28 -13.93
C PHE A 226 -6.79 -7.68 -15.29
N PHE A 227 -7.54 -8.44 -16.10
CA PHE A 227 -7.07 -8.86 -17.43
C PHE A 227 -6.87 -7.65 -18.37
N GLN A 228 -7.82 -6.70 -18.36
CA GLN A 228 -7.73 -5.48 -19.13
C GLN A 228 -6.56 -4.57 -18.65
N ILE A 229 -6.31 -4.51 -17.34
CA ILE A 229 -5.16 -3.80 -16.75
C ILE A 229 -3.83 -4.43 -17.19
N TRP A 230 -3.73 -5.76 -17.17
CA TRP A 230 -2.50 -6.48 -17.55
C TRP A 230 -2.21 -6.33 -19.03
N ARG A 231 -3.24 -6.41 -19.89
CA ARG A 231 -3.11 -6.13 -21.34
C ARG A 231 -2.64 -4.69 -21.58
N ALA A 232 -3.28 -3.72 -20.93
CA ALA A 232 -2.87 -2.32 -21.03
C ALA A 232 -1.43 -2.08 -20.54
N SER A 233 -0.89 -2.93 -19.67
CA SER A 233 0.50 -2.86 -19.19
C SER A 233 1.50 -3.58 -20.11
N GLY A 234 1.03 -4.21 -21.20
CA GLY A 234 1.88 -4.99 -22.12
C GLY A 234 2.28 -6.37 -21.57
N ILE A 235 1.54 -6.93 -20.63
CA ILE A 235 1.79 -8.28 -20.12
C ILE A 235 1.21 -9.30 -21.10
N THR A 236 2.06 -10.21 -21.61
CA THR A 236 1.68 -11.18 -22.65
C THR A 236 1.76 -12.64 -22.20
N SER A 237 2.33 -12.92 -21.03
CA SER A 237 2.53 -14.30 -20.55
C SER A 237 2.34 -14.46 -19.05
N GLU A 238 1.99 -15.68 -18.64
CA GLU A 238 1.84 -16.06 -17.22
C GLU A 238 3.14 -15.88 -16.43
N LEU A 239 4.30 -16.05 -17.07
CA LEU A 239 5.61 -15.88 -16.43
C LEU A 239 5.80 -14.45 -15.89
N GLN A 240 5.36 -13.44 -16.64
CA GLN A 240 5.46 -12.04 -16.23
C GLN A 240 4.55 -11.74 -15.03
N LEU A 241 3.33 -12.30 -15.01
CA LEU A 241 2.42 -12.23 -13.87
C LEU A 241 3.04 -12.87 -12.62
N TYR A 242 3.65 -14.06 -12.78
CA TYR A 242 4.31 -14.76 -11.68
C TYR A 242 5.47 -13.95 -11.10
N CYS A 243 6.35 -13.39 -11.95
CA CYS A 243 7.44 -12.53 -11.49
C CYS A 243 6.93 -11.29 -10.75
N THR A 244 5.83 -10.69 -11.23
CA THR A 244 5.20 -9.53 -10.58
C THR A 244 4.62 -9.91 -9.22
N ALA A 245 3.99 -11.07 -9.10
CA ALA A 245 3.47 -11.59 -7.85
C ALA A 245 4.58 -11.77 -6.79
N ILE A 246 5.71 -12.37 -7.18
CA ILE A 246 6.86 -12.52 -6.28
C ILE A 246 7.45 -11.16 -5.90
N GLY A 247 7.58 -10.23 -6.85
CA GLY A 247 8.02 -8.86 -6.57
C GLY A 247 7.13 -8.20 -5.52
N ALA A 248 5.81 -8.22 -5.72
CA ALA A 248 4.85 -7.68 -4.77
C ALA A 248 4.94 -8.35 -3.38
N LEU A 249 5.20 -9.66 -3.32
CA LEU A 249 5.39 -10.38 -2.05
C LEU A 249 6.66 -9.92 -1.30
N ILE A 250 7.76 -9.70 -2.03
CA ILE A 250 8.99 -9.14 -1.45
C ILE A 250 8.72 -7.73 -0.90
N PHE A 251 7.99 -6.89 -1.65
CA PHE A 251 7.59 -5.57 -1.18
C PHE A 251 6.68 -5.63 0.05
N ALA A 252 5.76 -6.59 0.13
CA ALA A 252 4.96 -6.81 1.33
C ALA A 252 5.84 -7.08 2.57
N ALA A 253 6.85 -7.95 2.43
CA ALA A 253 7.81 -8.22 3.50
C ALA A 253 8.67 -7.00 3.86
N LEU A 254 9.11 -6.22 2.87
CA LEU A 254 9.87 -4.98 3.08
C LEU A 254 9.03 -3.93 3.81
N MET A 255 7.75 -3.75 3.47
CA MET A 255 6.86 -2.84 4.18
C MET A 255 6.68 -3.26 5.64
N LEU A 256 6.46 -4.55 5.89
CA LEU A 256 6.36 -5.07 7.26
C LEU A 256 7.64 -4.82 8.07
N PHE A 257 8.80 -5.05 7.45
CA PHE A 257 10.09 -4.76 8.06
C PHE A 257 10.28 -3.27 8.34
N ALA A 258 9.92 -2.39 7.40
CA ALA A 258 10.01 -0.94 7.58
C ALA A 258 9.12 -0.47 8.74
N GLY A 259 7.89 -0.98 8.85
CA GLY A 259 6.99 -0.69 9.97
C GLY A 259 7.57 -1.10 11.32
N TRP A 260 8.14 -2.30 11.41
CA TRP A 260 8.85 -2.75 12.62
C TRP A 260 10.08 -1.89 12.93
N PHE A 261 10.88 -1.57 11.91
CA PHE A 261 12.11 -0.81 12.05
C PHE A 261 11.84 0.61 12.54
N HIS A 262 10.88 1.30 11.95
CA HIS A 262 10.50 2.67 12.30
C HIS A 262 9.67 2.77 13.59
N TYR A 263 9.30 1.66 14.22
CA TYR A 263 8.69 1.67 15.55
C TYR A 263 9.68 1.25 16.64
N HIS A 264 10.42 0.16 16.44
CA HIS A 264 11.26 -0.43 17.48
C HIS A 264 12.75 -0.08 17.41
N LYS A 265 13.25 0.44 16.28
CA LYS A 265 14.68 0.69 16.07
C LYS A 265 15.00 2.14 15.79
N ALA A 266 14.30 2.75 14.85
CA ALA A 266 14.52 4.12 14.40
C ALA A 266 13.21 4.90 14.40
N ALA A 267 12.66 5.08 15.60
CA ALA A 267 11.40 5.78 15.81
C ALA A 267 11.57 7.29 15.58
N PRO A 268 10.85 7.90 14.62
CA PRO A 268 10.95 9.33 14.37
C PRO A 268 10.49 10.17 15.58
N LYS A 269 10.93 11.42 15.60
CA LYS A 269 10.53 12.44 16.58
C LYS A 269 9.29 13.18 16.10
N LEU A 270 8.51 13.80 17.00
CA LEU A 270 7.32 14.56 16.63
C LEU A 270 7.59 15.66 15.59
N ALA A 271 8.72 16.37 15.73
CA ALA A 271 9.12 17.42 14.80
C ALA A 271 9.27 16.93 13.34
N TRP A 272 9.61 15.65 13.13
CA TRP A 272 9.67 15.07 11.79
C TRP A 272 8.28 14.88 11.18
N PHE A 273 7.31 14.44 11.98
CA PHE A 273 5.91 14.30 11.54
C PHE A 273 5.25 15.65 11.25
N GLN A 274 5.65 16.69 11.98
CA GLN A 274 5.10 18.05 11.86
C GLN A 274 5.77 18.89 10.77
N ASP A 275 6.79 18.37 10.07
CA ASP A 275 7.42 19.01 8.91
C ASP A 275 6.54 18.85 7.67
N VAL A 276 5.41 19.56 7.68
CA VAL A 276 4.35 19.43 6.66
C VAL A 276 4.77 20.00 5.30
N GLU A 277 5.58 21.06 5.26
CA GLU A 277 6.12 21.59 4.01
C GLU A 277 7.01 20.55 3.31
N SER A 278 7.91 19.89 4.05
CA SER A 278 8.72 18.80 3.50
C SER A 278 7.85 17.63 3.04
N MET A 279 6.90 17.19 3.87
CA MET A 279 5.98 16.11 3.52
C MET A 279 5.22 16.40 2.22
N LEU A 280 4.63 17.60 2.08
CA LEU A 280 3.89 17.98 0.87
C LEU A 280 4.80 18.06 -0.36
N ASN A 281 5.98 18.68 -0.25
CA ASN A 281 6.92 18.74 -1.37
C ASN A 281 7.32 17.33 -1.85
N HIS A 282 7.65 16.43 -0.93
CA HIS A 282 8.03 15.05 -1.27
C HIS A 282 6.86 14.22 -1.79
N HIS A 283 5.64 14.41 -1.28
CA HIS A 283 4.48 13.69 -1.79
C HIS A 283 4.03 14.21 -3.16
N LEU A 284 4.01 15.54 -3.37
CA LEU A 284 3.65 16.12 -4.66
C LEU A 284 4.71 15.81 -5.72
N ALA A 285 5.96 16.24 -5.54
CA ALA A 285 6.98 16.03 -6.57
C ALA A 285 7.49 14.59 -6.60
N GLY A 286 7.76 13.99 -5.44
CA GLY A 286 8.32 12.64 -5.35
C GLY A 286 7.28 11.57 -5.65
N LEU A 287 6.29 11.41 -4.78
CA LEU A 287 5.32 10.31 -4.92
C LEU A 287 4.44 10.45 -6.17
N LEU A 288 3.79 11.60 -6.37
CA LEU A 288 2.89 11.81 -7.51
C LEU A 288 3.65 12.15 -8.80
N GLY A 289 4.59 13.09 -8.73
CA GLY A 289 5.36 13.55 -9.89
C GLY A 289 6.25 12.47 -10.48
N LEU A 290 7.19 11.89 -9.71
CA LEU A 290 8.05 10.82 -10.20
C LEU A 290 7.26 9.53 -10.48
N GLY A 291 6.22 9.24 -9.69
CA GLY A 291 5.33 8.10 -9.96
C GLY A 291 4.68 8.19 -11.34
N SER A 292 4.08 9.34 -11.67
CA SER A 292 3.47 9.58 -12.99
C SER A 292 4.50 9.60 -14.11
N LEU A 293 5.70 10.15 -13.87
CA LEU A 293 6.79 10.17 -14.86
C LEU A 293 7.28 8.75 -15.19
N SER A 294 7.50 7.93 -14.16
CA SER A 294 7.89 6.53 -14.31
C SER A 294 6.81 5.73 -15.04
N TRP A 295 5.54 5.98 -14.74
CA TRP A 295 4.44 5.32 -15.45
C TRP A 295 4.34 5.76 -16.91
N ALA A 296 4.50 7.05 -17.23
CA ALA A 296 4.59 7.51 -18.62
C ALA A 296 5.75 6.85 -19.36
N GLY A 297 6.92 6.73 -18.74
CA GLY A 297 8.07 6.00 -19.30
C GLY A 297 7.75 4.53 -19.58
N HIS A 298 7.12 3.83 -18.64
CA HIS A 298 6.66 2.46 -18.85
C HIS A 298 5.64 2.38 -20.01
N GLN A 299 4.68 3.32 -20.06
CA GLN A 299 3.68 3.34 -21.11
C GLN A 299 4.34 3.50 -22.48
N VAL A 300 5.21 4.50 -22.65
CA VAL A 300 5.88 4.80 -23.92
C VAL A 300 6.79 3.65 -24.39
N HIS A 301 7.53 3.03 -23.48
CA HIS A 301 8.59 2.08 -23.87
C HIS A 301 8.17 0.60 -23.81
N VAL A 302 7.05 0.26 -23.15
CA VAL A 302 6.60 -1.13 -22.98
C VAL A 302 5.15 -1.32 -23.41
N SER A 303 4.22 -0.56 -22.81
CA SER A 303 2.79 -0.74 -23.08
C SER A 303 2.43 -0.43 -24.53
N LEU A 304 2.85 0.73 -25.04
CA LEU A 304 2.48 1.22 -26.37
C LEU A 304 2.94 0.29 -27.50
N PRO A 305 4.22 -0.14 -27.57
CA PRO A 305 4.66 -1.04 -28.63
C PRO A 305 3.89 -2.37 -28.63
N ILE A 306 3.69 -2.96 -27.45
CA ILE A 306 3.04 -4.26 -27.32
C ILE A 306 1.55 -4.16 -27.67
N ASN A 307 0.85 -3.13 -27.20
CA ASN A 307 -0.57 -2.95 -27.53
C ASN A 307 -0.80 -2.65 -29.01
N GLN A 308 0.16 -2.00 -29.70
CA GLN A 308 0.07 -1.81 -31.14
C GLN A 308 0.08 -3.14 -31.91
N PHE A 309 0.93 -4.09 -31.50
CA PHE A 309 0.92 -5.45 -32.05
C PHE A 309 -0.35 -6.23 -31.69
N LEU A 310 -0.78 -6.17 -30.42
CA LEU A 310 -1.99 -6.84 -29.97
C LEU A 310 -3.25 -6.32 -30.67
N ASN A 311 -3.31 -5.03 -30.99
CA ASN A 311 -4.41 -4.43 -31.73
C ASN A 311 -4.35 -4.74 -33.24
N ALA A 312 -3.17 -5.10 -33.76
CA ALA A 312 -2.99 -5.61 -35.11
C ALA A 312 -3.30 -7.11 -35.24
N GLY A 313 -3.69 -7.79 -34.15
CA GLY A 313 -4.03 -9.21 -34.15
C GLY A 313 -2.83 -10.15 -34.19
N VAL A 314 -1.64 -9.67 -33.81
CA VAL A 314 -0.45 -10.51 -33.68
C VAL A 314 -0.58 -11.39 -32.44
N ASP A 315 -0.27 -12.68 -32.58
CA ASP A 315 -0.30 -13.62 -31.46
C ASP A 315 0.66 -13.17 -30.35
N PRO A 316 0.24 -13.16 -29.07
CA PRO A 316 1.08 -12.70 -27.96
C PRO A 316 2.45 -13.36 -27.85
N LYS A 317 2.61 -14.59 -28.36
CA LYS A 317 3.88 -15.34 -28.34
C LYS A 317 4.87 -14.89 -29.41
N GLU A 318 4.38 -14.27 -30.48
CA GLU A 318 5.18 -13.74 -31.58
C GLU A 318 5.61 -12.28 -31.34
N ILE A 319 5.03 -11.62 -30.34
CA ILE A 319 5.39 -10.24 -29.99
C ILE A 319 6.76 -10.23 -29.30
N PRO A 320 7.71 -9.39 -29.75
CA PRO A 320 9.00 -9.21 -29.09
C PRO A 320 8.83 -8.90 -27.59
N LEU A 321 9.72 -9.44 -26.76
CA LEU A 321 9.63 -9.19 -25.32
C LEU A 321 9.93 -7.71 -25.00
N PRO A 322 9.37 -7.14 -23.91
CA PRO A 322 9.54 -5.73 -23.55
C PRO A 322 10.98 -5.19 -23.59
N HIS A 323 11.95 -6.00 -23.18
CA HIS A 323 13.36 -5.60 -23.14
C HIS A 323 13.98 -5.48 -24.54
N GLU A 324 13.44 -6.15 -25.56
CA GLU A 324 13.91 -6.06 -26.94
C GLU A 324 13.59 -4.69 -27.53
N PHE A 325 12.43 -4.10 -27.21
CA PHE A 325 12.09 -2.72 -27.60
C PHE A 325 13.04 -1.69 -26.97
N ILE A 326 13.51 -1.94 -25.75
CA ILE A 326 14.45 -1.05 -25.06
C ILE A 326 15.86 -1.15 -25.67
N LEU A 327 16.32 -2.37 -25.95
CA LEU A 327 17.67 -2.64 -26.45
C LEU A 327 17.81 -2.35 -27.95
N ASN A 328 16.74 -2.55 -28.72
CA ASN A 328 16.73 -2.37 -30.16
C ASN A 328 15.86 -1.16 -30.55
N ARG A 329 16.52 -0.01 -30.69
CA ARG A 329 15.86 1.23 -31.13
C ARG A 329 15.21 1.10 -32.51
N ASP A 330 15.76 0.29 -33.40
CA ASP A 330 15.24 0.15 -34.76
C ASP A 330 13.86 -0.53 -34.77
N LEU A 331 13.59 -1.39 -33.79
CA LEU A 331 12.29 -2.01 -33.60
C LEU A 331 11.23 -0.99 -33.17
N LEU A 332 11.57 -0.10 -32.22
CA LEU A 332 10.70 1.02 -31.83
C LEU A 332 10.51 2.02 -32.97
N ALA A 333 11.57 2.34 -33.72
CA ALA A 333 11.52 3.30 -34.83
C ALA A 333 10.64 2.81 -36.00
N GLN A 334 10.47 1.49 -36.17
CA GLN A 334 9.52 0.94 -37.15
C GLN A 334 8.06 1.20 -36.76
N LEU A 335 7.75 1.21 -35.47
CA LEU A 335 6.40 1.49 -34.96
C LEU A 335 6.13 3.00 -34.85
N TYR A 336 7.13 3.73 -34.36
CA TYR A 336 7.09 5.15 -34.05
C TYR A 336 8.33 5.83 -34.67
N PRO A 337 8.24 6.32 -35.94
CA PRO A 337 9.38 6.85 -36.67
C PRO A 337 10.17 7.95 -35.95
N SER A 338 9.55 8.69 -35.04
CA SER A 338 10.22 9.75 -34.27
C SER A 338 11.35 9.24 -33.37
N PHE A 339 11.33 7.95 -32.97
CA PHE A 339 12.41 7.35 -32.17
C PHE A 339 13.76 7.33 -32.88
N ALA A 340 13.78 7.41 -34.22
CA ALA A 340 15.02 7.54 -34.99
C ALA A 340 15.76 8.87 -34.70
N GLU A 341 15.03 9.94 -34.35
CA GLU A 341 15.59 11.25 -33.98
C GLU A 341 16.25 11.26 -32.58
N GLY A 342 15.96 10.23 -31.77
CA GLY A 342 16.46 10.09 -30.40
C GLY A 342 15.95 11.18 -29.45
N ALA A 343 16.76 11.51 -28.44
CA ALA A 343 16.39 12.50 -27.41
C ALA A 343 16.69 13.95 -27.82
N THR A 344 17.27 14.19 -29.00
CA THR A 344 17.64 15.54 -29.45
C THR A 344 16.45 16.51 -29.48
N PRO A 345 15.26 16.14 -30.00
CA PRO A 345 14.08 17.02 -29.99
C PRO A 345 13.64 17.44 -28.58
N PHE A 346 13.82 16.59 -27.57
CA PHE A 346 13.52 16.90 -26.17
C PHE A 346 14.38 18.06 -25.64
N PHE A 347 15.71 17.96 -25.78
CA PHE A 347 16.65 18.99 -25.27
C PHE A 347 16.65 20.29 -26.09
N THR A 348 16.16 20.24 -27.32
CA THR A 348 16.01 21.41 -28.20
C THR A 348 14.62 22.04 -28.15
N LEU A 349 13.71 21.50 -27.32
CA LEU A 349 12.33 21.95 -27.18
C LEU A 349 11.49 21.84 -28.48
N ASN A 350 11.92 21.01 -29.44
CA ASN A 350 11.17 20.74 -30.67
C ASN A 350 10.19 19.57 -30.48
N TRP A 351 9.27 19.71 -29.54
CA TRP A 351 8.45 18.60 -29.04
C TRP A 351 7.38 18.09 -30.02
N SER A 352 7.06 18.83 -31.09
CA SER A 352 6.11 18.37 -32.11
C SER A 352 6.55 17.09 -32.81
N LYS A 353 7.83 16.71 -32.66
CA LYS A 353 8.39 15.46 -33.18
C LYS A 353 7.86 14.20 -32.50
N TYR A 354 7.36 14.28 -31.27
CA TYR A 354 6.88 13.13 -30.50
C TYR A 354 5.38 12.83 -30.68
N ALA A 355 4.74 13.42 -31.69
CA ALA A 355 3.30 13.35 -31.91
C ALA A 355 2.79 11.96 -32.37
N ASP A 356 3.68 11.00 -32.64
CA ASP A 356 3.33 9.62 -32.99
C ASP A 356 3.02 8.75 -31.77
N PHE A 357 3.62 9.03 -30.61
CA PHE A 357 3.36 8.29 -29.35
C PHE A 357 2.83 9.16 -28.19
N LEU A 358 2.98 10.49 -28.26
CA LEU A 358 2.33 11.45 -27.35
C LEU A 358 1.22 12.20 -28.09
N THR A 359 0.04 11.58 -28.13
CA THR A 359 -1.08 12.11 -28.92
C THR A 359 -2.05 12.94 -28.08
N PHE A 360 -3.01 13.57 -28.74
CA PHE A 360 -4.16 14.22 -28.13
C PHE A 360 -5.38 13.97 -29.03
N ARG A 361 -5.71 12.69 -29.27
CA ARG A 361 -6.79 12.31 -30.20
C ARG A 361 -8.16 12.64 -29.61
N GLY A 362 -8.35 12.30 -28.34
CA GLY A 362 -9.61 12.49 -27.62
C GLY A 362 -10.70 11.53 -28.11
N GLY A 363 -11.11 10.61 -27.24
CA GLY A 363 -12.11 9.59 -27.53
C GLY A 363 -11.59 8.18 -27.29
N LEU A 364 -12.23 7.20 -27.93
CA LEU A 364 -11.95 5.78 -27.75
C LEU A 364 -11.25 5.20 -28.99
N ASP A 365 -10.36 4.24 -28.75
CA ASP A 365 -9.80 3.38 -29.78
C ASP A 365 -10.90 2.46 -30.33
N PRO A 366 -11.26 2.55 -31.62
CA PRO A 366 -12.33 1.76 -32.22
C PRO A 366 -12.10 0.24 -32.15
N VAL A 367 -10.84 -0.20 -32.03
CA VAL A 367 -10.51 -1.63 -31.96
C VAL A 367 -10.83 -2.18 -30.57
N THR A 368 -10.47 -1.44 -29.53
CA THR A 368 -10.51 -1.93 -28.15
C THR A 368 -11.69 -1.39 -27.34
N GLY A 369 -12.32 -0.31 -27.77
CA GLY A 369 -13.33 0.43 -27.02
C GLY A 369 -12.79 1.14 -25.77
N GLY A 370 -11.47 1.13 -25.53
CA GLY A 370 -10.82 1.86 -24.43
C GLY A 370 -10.23 3.20 -24.88
N LEU A 371 -9.70 3.99 -23.95
CA LEU A 371 -8.95 5.20 -24.27
C LEU A 371 -7.69 4.88 -25.09
N TRP A 372 -7.29 5.83 -25.96
CA TRP A 372 -6.01 5.75 -26.65
C TRP A 372 -4.86 5.74 -25.63
N LEU A 373 -4.08 4.66 -25.59
CA LEU A 373 -2.96 4.55 -24.66
C LEU A 373 -1.91 5.65 -24.90
N THR A 374 -1.75 6.13 -26.13
CA THR A 374 -0.88 7.26 -26.50
C THR A 374 -1.36 8.57 -25.86
N ASP A 375 -2.68 8.78 -25.75
CA ASP A 375 -3.25 9.92 -25.01
C ASP A 375 -3.02 9.74 -23.50
N THR A 376 -3.13 8.52 -22.96
CA THR A 376 -2.84 8.28 -21.54
C THR A 376 -1.37 8.49 -21.18
N ALA A 377 -0.43 8.15 -22.08
CA ALA A 377 0.99 8.40 -21.89
C ALA A 377 1.29 9.90 -21.84
N HIS A 378 0.68 10.67 -22.75
CA HIS A 378 0.77 12.12 -22.74
C HIS A 378 0.13 12.74 -21.49
N HIS A 379 -1.03 12.22 -21.06
CA HIS A 379 -1.66 12.62 -19.82
C HIS A 379 -0.74 12.44 -18.60
N HIS A 380 -0.14 11.25 -18.42
CA HIS A 380 0.77 11.00 -17.30
C HIS A 380 2.03 11.86 -17.35
N LEU A 381 2.56 12.16 -18.54
CA LEU A 381 3.66 13.09 -18.68
C LEU A 381 3.28 14.51 -18.25
N ALA A 382 2.09 14.99 -18.64
CA ALA A 382 1.59 16.31 -18.22
C ALA A 382 1.35 16.37 -16.69
N ILE A 383 0.74 15.33 -16.12
CA ILE A 383 0.53 15.19 -14.67
C ILE A 383 1.87 15.15 -13.92
N ALA A 384 2.86 14.44 -14.45
CA ALA A 384 4.19 14.40 -13.85
C ALA A 384 4.82 15.80 -13.76
N ILE A 385 4.80 16.56 -14.86
CA ILE A 385 5.35 17.93 -14.89
C ILE A 385 4.59 18.83 -13.92
N LEU A 386 3.26 18.76 -13.89
CA LEU A 386 2.42 19.54 -12.99
C LEU A 386 2.78 19.28 -11.52
N PHE A 387 2.88 18.02 -11.12
CA PHE A 387 3.17 17.67 -9.73
C PHE A 387 4.63 17.87 -9.34
N LEU A 388 5.57 17.68 -10.27
CA LEU A 388 6.98 18.04 -10.06
C LEU A 388 7.12 19.54 -9.78
N ILE A 389 6.44 20.40 -10.53
CA ILE A 389 6.45 21.85 -10.28
C ILE A 389 5.73 22.17 -8.96
N ALA A 390 4.54 21.60 -8.73
CA ALA A 390 3.75 21.85 -7.52
C ALA A 390 4.50 21.50 -6.23
N GLY A 391 5.29 20.43 -6.22
CA GLY A 391 6.11 20.02 -5.07
C GLY A 391 7.35 20.88 -4.81
N HIS A 392 7.52 22.02 -5.50
CA HIS A 392 8.54 23.02 -5.20
C HIS A 392 7.95 24.33 -4.67
N MET A 393 6.67 24.35 -4.30
CA MET A 393 5.97 25.54 -3.79
C MET A 393 6.36 25.88 -2.34
N TYR A 394 6.55 24.88 -1.48
CA TYR A 394 6.68 25.09 -0.04
C TYR A 394 8.12 25.28 0.41
N ARG A 395 8.32 26.19 1.37
CA ARG A 395 9.64 26.57 1.87
C ARG A 395 10.26 25.44 2.67
N THR A 396 11.54 25.14 2.38
CA THR A 396 12.36 24.18 3.13
C THR A 396 13.68 24.84 3.56
N ASN A 397 14.78 24.09 3.65
CA ASN A 397 16.05 24.54 4.24
C ASN A 397 16.76 25.67 3.46
N TRP A 398 16.41 25.89 2.19
CA TRP A 398 17.06 26.89 1.33
C TRP A 398 16.38 28.26 1.31
N GLY A 399 15.37 28.49 2.15
CA GLY A 399 14.69 29.78 2.29
C GLY A 399 13.75 30.19 1.13
N ILE A 400 13.82 29.51 -0.02
CA ILE A 400 12.93 29.70 -1.17
C ILE A 400 11.63 28.92 -0.97
N GLY A 401 10.49 29.52 -1.33
CA GLY A 401 9.15 28.94 -1.22
C GLY A 401 8.25 29.64 -0.19
N HIS A 402 7.05 29.10 0.01
CA HIS A 402 6.05 29.64 0.92
C HIS A 402 5.97 28.86 2.24
N GLY A 403 5.80 29.55 3.37
CA GLY A 403 5.35 28.91 4.60
C GLY A 403 3.84 28.71 4.58
N LEU A 404 3.36 27.50 4.90
CA LEU A 404 1.91 27.21 4.87
C LEU A 404 1.15 28.09 5.87
N LYS A 405 1.72 28.28 7.05
CA LYS A 405 1.17 29.16 8.08
C LYS A 405 1.04 30.61 7.57
N ASP A 406 2.07 31.12 6.90
CA ASP A 406 2.06 32.48 6.35
C ASP A 406 0.94 32.65 5.31
N ILE A 407 0.76 31.64 4.43
CA ILE A 407 -0.34 31.63 3.45
C ILE A 407 -1.68 31.68 4.19
N LEU A 408 -1.90 30.78 5.15
CA LEU A 408 -3.19 30.68 5.86
C LEU A 408 -3.52 31.98 6.60
N GLU A 409 -2.57 32.56 7.33
CA GLU A 409 -2.79 33.78 8.10
C GLU A 409 -2.94 35.03 7.23
N ALA A 410 -2.40 35.04 6.01
CA ALA A 410 -2.61 36.15 5.07
C ALA A 410 -4.04 36.22 4.53
N HIS A 411 -4.79 35.11 4.52
CA HIS A 411 -6.14 35.05 3.98
C HIS A 411 -7.18 35.36 5.07
N LYS A 412 -7.59 36.63 5.14
CA LYS A 412 -8.64 37.14 6.04
C LYS A 412 -9.57 38.08 5.29
N GLY A 413 -10.87 37.95 5.52
CA GLY A 413 -11.89 38.79 4.90
C GLY A 413 -12.66 39.65 5.91
N PRO A 414 -13.40 40.67 5.43
CA PRO A 414 -14.22 41.52 6.29
C PRO A 414 -15.33 40.77 7.04
N PHE A 415 -15.72 39.59 6.56
CA PHE A 415 -16.78 38.76 7.13
C PHE A 415 -16.27 37.54 7.92
N THR A 416 -14.99 37.21 7.84
CA THR A 416 -14.44 35.95 8.37
C THR A 416 -13.59 36.12 9.63
N GLY A 417 -13.64 37.31 10.25
CA GLY A 417 -12.92 37.59 11.50
C GLY A 417 -11.40 37.44 11.32
N GLN A 418 -10.81 36.47 12.01
CA GLN A 418 -9.37 36.15 11.90
C GLN A 418 -9.05 35.20 10.73
N GLY A 419 -10.01 34.89 9.85
CA GLY A 419 -9.81 34.01 8.69
C GLY A 419 -9.33 32.62 9.10
N HIS A 420 -8.29 32.12 8.44
CA HIS A 420 -7.73 30.78 8.68
C HIS A 420 -6.69 30.70 9.82
N LYS A 421 -6.60 31.70 10.69
CA LYS A 421 -5.65 31.68 11.81
C LYS A 421 -5.89 30.44 12.69
N GLY A 422 -4.82 29.71 13.03
CA GLY A 422 -4.91 28.51 13.86
C GLY A 422 -5.10 27.20 13.07
N LEU A 423 -5.50 27.26 11.80
CA LEU A 423 -5.79 26.05 11.01
C LEU A 423 -4.53 25.21 10.80
N TYR A 424 -3.37 25.86 10.63
CA TYR A 424 -2.06 25.20 10.59
C TYR A 424 -1.79 24.37 11.85
N GLU A 425 -2.03 24.95 13.03
CA GLU A 425 -1.83 24.27 14.30
C GLU A 425 -2.79 23.09 14.46
N ILE A 426 -4.04 23.20 14.01
CA ILE A 426 -5.00 22.07 14.04
C ILE A 426 -4.46 20.89 13.23
N LEU A 427 -4.09 21.14 11.98
CA LEU A 427 -3.67 20.09 11.05
C LEU A 427 -2.28 19.51 11.38
N THR A 428 -1.50 20.15 12.24
CA THR A 428 -0.18 19.65 12.71
C THR A 428 -0.24 19.00 14.09
N THR A 429 -1.32 19.19 14.84
CA THR A 429 -1.45 18.64 16.21
C THR A 429 -2.54 17.59 16.36
N SER A 430 -3.52 17.53 15.45
CA SER A 430 -4.58 16.49 15.46
C SER A 430 -4.47 15.58 14.23
N TRP A 431 -4.24 14.29 14.50
CA TRP A 431 -4.33 13.24 13.48
C TRP A 431 -5.78 13.02 13.01
N HIS A 432 -6.77 13.24 13.87
CA HIS A 432 -8.18 13.13 13.51
C HIS A 432 -8.63 14.23 12.53
N ALA A 433 -8.15 15.47 12.70
CA ALA A 433 -8.41 16.55 11.76
C ALA A 433 -7.85 16.25 10.36
N GLN A 434 -6.60 15.78 10.30
CA GLN A 434 -5.95 15.32 9.06
C GLN A 434 -6.72 14.16 8.43
N LEU A 435 -7.01 13.11 9.20
CA LEU A 435 -7.70 11.92 8.69
C LEU A 435 -9.09 12.26 8.17
N SER A 436 -9.84 13.12 8.87
CA SER A 436 -11.14 13.63 8.41
C SER A 436 -11.03 14.28 7.03
N LEU A 437 -10.12 15.23 6.85
CA LEU A 437 -9.94 15.93 5.58
C LEU A 437 -9.53 14.95 4.46
N ASN A 438 -8.57 14.07 4.76
CA ASN A 438 -8.06 13.10 3.79
C ASN A 438 -9.14 12.10 3.36
N LEU A 439 -9.98 11.63 4.29
CA LEU A 439 -11.10 10.73 3.98
C LEU A 439 -12.19 11.43 3.16
N ALA A 440 -12.49 12.71 3.44
CA ALA A 440 -13.47 13.47 2.66
C ALA A 440 -13.00 13.62 1.21
N MET A 441 -11.73 13.98 1.00
CA MET A 441 -11.16 14.16 -0.32
C MET A 441 -10.98 12.83 -1.06
N LEU A 442 -10.47 11.80 -0.39
CA LEU A 442 -10.27 10.49 -1.00
C LEU A 442 -11.61 9.84 -1.35
N GLY A 443 -12.60 9.88 -0.46
CA GLY A 443 -13.93 9.32 -0.73
C GLY A 443 -14.64 10.00 -1.90
N SER A 444 -14.55 11.33 -1.96
CA SER A 444 -15.05 12.11 -3.10
C SER A 444 -14.32 11.76 -4.40
N LEU A 445 -12.99 11.64 -4.35
CA LEU A 445 -12.17 11.23 -5.50
C LEU A 445 -12.53 9.81 -5.96
N THR A 446 -12.76 8.85 -5.05
CA THR A 446 -13.18 7.49 -5.39
C THR A 446 -14.52 7.49 -6.14
N ILE A 447 -15.48 8.34 -5.74
CA ILE A 447 -16.75 8.51 -6.46
C ILE A 447 -16.52 9.12 -7.86
N VAL A 448 -15.67 10.14 -7.97
CA VAL A 448 -15.30 10.73 -9.26
C VAL A 448 -14.64 9.70 -10.17
N VAL A 449 -13.76 8.85 -9.64
CA VAL A 449 -13.15 7.73 -10.38
C VAL A 449 -14.22 6.78 -10.91
N ALA A 450 -15.23 6.43 -10.10
CA ALA A 450 -16.36 5.62 -10.56
C ALA A 450 -17.03 6.26 -11.78
N HIS A 451 -17.36 7.55 -11.70
CA HIS A 451 -18.00 8.29 -12.78
C HIS A 451 -17.13 8.45 -14.03
N HIS A 452 -15.83 8.67 -13.87
CA HIS A 452 -14.93 8.84 -14.99
C HIS A 452 -14.66 7.52 -15.70
N MET A 453 -14.44 6.42 -14.97
CA MET A 453 -14.08 5.14 -15.58
C MET A 453 -15.20 4.51 -16.41
N TYR A 454 -16.47 4.66 -16.01
CA TYR A 454 -17.57 4.08 -16.80
C TYR A 454 -17.84 4.87 -18.09
N ALA A 455 -17.71 6.20 -18.05
CA ALA A 455 -17.98 7.08 -19.19
C ALA A 455 -16.76 7.23 -20.11
N MET A 456 -15.55 7.02 -19.59
CA MET A 456 -14.29 7.06 -20.33
C MET A 456 -13.46 5.81 -20.01
N PRO A 457 -13.84 4.62 -20.53
CA PRO A 457 -13.18 3.35 -20.20
C PRO A 457 -11.68 3.39 -20.48
N PRO A 458 -10.79 3.36 -19.46
CA PRO A 458 -9.38 3.62 -19.67
C PRO A 458 -8.60 2.40 -20.18
N TYR A 459 -9.20 1.20 -20.14
CA TYR A 459 -8.53 -0.05 -20.48
C TYR A 459 -9.12 -0.71 -21.74
N PRO A 460 -8.28 -1.38 -22.55
CA PRO A 460 -8.73 -2.14 -23.72
C PRO A 460 -9.76 -3.21 -23.36
N TYR A 461 -10.84 -3.31 -24.15
CA TYR A 461 -11.93 -4.29 -24.02
C TYR A 461 -12.72 -4.22 -22.71
N LEU A 462 -12.55 -3.13 -21.94
CA LEU A 462 -13.31 -2.90 -20.71
C LEU A 462 -14.74 -2.42 -21.01
N ALA A 463 -14.94 -1.61 -22.06
CA ALA A 463 -16.23 -1.00 -22.36
C ALA A 463 -17.33 -2.02 -22.69
N THR A 464 -16.95 -3.13 -23.33
CA THR A 464 -17.85 -4.21 -23.72
C THR A 464 -18.01 -5.29 -22.64
N ASP A 465 -17.17 -5.26 -21.60
CA ASP A 465 -17.32 -6.12 -20.42
C ASP A 465 -18.24 -5.44 -19.39
N TYR A 466 -19.56 -5.59 -19.63
CA TYR A 466 -20.59 -4.92 -18.83
C TYR A 466 -20.58 -5.33 -17.36
N GLY A 467 -20.21 -6.59 -17.06
CA GLY A 467 -20.11 -7.08 -15.70
C GLY A 467 -19.02 -6.35 -14.94
N THR A 468 -17.84 -6.22 -15.54
CA THR A 468 -16.72 -5.49 -14.95
C THR A 468 -17.03 -3.99 -14.82
N GLN A 469 -17.65 -3.35 -15.81
CA GLN A 469 -18.05 -1.94 -15.71
C GLN A 469 -18.98 -1.67 -14.53
N LEU A 470 -20.06 -2.46 -14.40
CA LEU A 470 -21.01 -2.31 -13.30
C LEU A 470 -20.36 -2.59 -11.94
N SER A 471 -19.53 -3.63 -11.86
CA SER A 471 -18.82 -4.00 -10.64
C SER A 471 -17.84 -2.91 -10.19
N LEU A 472 -17.02 -2.36 -11.09
CA LEU A 472 -16.07 -1.29 -10.76
C LEU A 472 -16.78 -0.01 -10.34
N PHE A 473 -17.84 0.39 -11.06
CA PHE A 473 -18.63 1.57 -10.69
C PHE A 473 -19.21 1.41 -9.28
N THR A 474 -19.92 0.30 -9.04
CA THR A 474 -20.59 0.04 -7.76
C THR A 474 -19.58 -0.08 -6.63
N HIS A 475 -18.45 -0.77 -6.86
CA HIS A 475 -17.37 -0.92 -5.89
C HIS A 475 -16.82 0.44 -5.44
N HIS A 476 -16.42 1.30 -6.39
CA HIS A 476 -15.85 2.60 -6.07
C HIS A 476 -16.87 3.55 -5.44
N MET A 477 -18.14 3.49 -5.85
CA MET A 477 -19.22 4.24 -5.21
C MET A 477 -19.40 3.87 -3.73
N TRP A 478 -19.41 2.58 -3.40
CA TRP A 478 -19.54 2.13 -2.02
C TRP A 478 -18.33 2.51 -1.17
N ILE A 479 -17.11 2.26 -1.67
CA ILE A 479 -15.89 2.67 -0.96
C ILE A 479 -15.89 4.17 -0.71
N GLY A 480 -16.22 4.99 -1.72
CA GLY A 480 -16.30 6.43 -1.54
C GLY A 480 -17.32 6.87 -0.49
N GLY A 481 -18.50 6.24 -0.46
CA GLY A 481 -19.51 6.47 0.58
C GLY A 481 -19.01 6.15 1.99
N PHE A 482 -18.35 4.99 2.18
CA PHE A 482 -17.76 4.63 3.47
C PHE A 482 -16.69 5.62 3.93
N LEU A 483 -15.82 6.06 3.02
CA LEU A 483 -14.77 7.04 3.33
C LEU A 483 -15.36 8.40 3.72
N ILE A 484 -16.40 8.88 3.03
CA ILE A 484 -17.07 10.15 3.38
C ILE A 484 -17.74 10.07 4.76
N VAL A 485 -18.39 8.95 5.09
CA VAL A 485 -18.96 8.76 6.43
C VAL A 485 -17.84 8.73 7.49
N GLY A 486 -16.74 8.04 7.21
CA GLY A 486 -15.55 8.03 8.07
C GLY A 486 -14.96 9.44 8.28
N ALA A 487 -14.99 10.29 7.25
CA ALA A 487 -14.56 11.67 7.35
C ALA A 487 -15.39 12.44 8.39
N ALA A 488 -16.72 12.38 8.29
CA ALA A 488 -17.61 13.02 9.25
C ALA A 488 -17.45 12.48 10.68
N ALA A 489 -17.22 11.18 10.82
CA ALA A 489 -16.94 10.56 12.13
C ALA A 489 -15.65 11.12 12.75
N HIS A 490 -14.55 11.21 11.99
CA HIS A 490 -13.30 11.76 12.48
C HIS A 490 -13.35 13.27 12.72
N ALA A 491 -14.14 14.02 11.96
CA ALA A 491 -14.43 15.42 12.26
C ALA A 491 -15.11 15.57 13.64
N ALA A 492 -16.10 14.73 13.93
CA ALA A 492 -16.77 14.73 15.23
C ALA A 492 -15.82 14.32 16.38
N ILE A 493 -14.97 13.31 16.16
CA ILE A 493 -13.96 12.91 17.15
C ILE A 493 -12.98 14.06 17.44
N PHE A 494 -12.49 14.75 16.39
CA PHE A 494 -11.66 15.94 16.54
C PHE A 494 -12.36 17.01 17.40
N MET A 495 -13.64 17.31 17.12
CA MET A 495 -14.41 18.29 17.90
C MET A 495 -14.60 17.92 19.37
N VAL A 496 -14.58 16.62 19.70
CA VAL A 496 -14.74 16.13 21.07
C VAL A 496 -13.41 16.07 21.83
N ARG A 497 -12.34 15.62 21.18
CA ARG A 497 -11.06 15.30 21.85
C ARG A 497 -10.02 16.41 21.74
N ASP A 498 -9.91 17.05 20.57
CA ASP A 498 -8.74 17.86 20.22
C ASP A 498 -9.08 19.35 20.05
N TYR A 499 -10.36 19.68 19.89
CA TYR A 499 -10.79 21.07 19.77
C TYR A 499 -10.72 21.79 21.13
N ASP A 500 -9.92 22.85 21.18
CA ASP A 500 -9.81 23.75 22.33
C ASP A 500 -10.33 25.15 21.98
N PRO A 501 -11.44 25.62 22.57
CA PRO A 501 -11.98 26.94 22.29
C PRO A 501 -11.13 28.08 22.88
N THR A 502 -10.27 27.80 23.88
CA THR A 502 -9.53 28.85 24.60
C THR A 502 -8.35 29.39 23.80
N THR A 503 -7.78 28.58 22.91
CA THR A 503 -6.74 29.03 21.98
C THR A 503 -7.31 29.68 20.71
N ARG A 504 -8.64 29.75 20.54
CA ARG A 504 -9.33 29.91 19.25
C ARG A 504 -10.46 30.95 19.25
N TYR A 505 -10.10 32.20 19.48
CA TYR A 505 -11.05 33.31 19.45
C TYR A 505 -11.22 33.90 18.03
N ASN A 506 -12.46 33.91 17.52
CA ASN A 506 -12.88 34.61 16.28
C ASN A 506 -12.20 34.15 14.97
N ASP A 507 -11.82 32.87 14.85
CA ASP A 507 -11.45 32.26 13.56
C ASP A 507 -12.67 31.69 12.81
N GLU A 508 -12.50 31.30 11.54
CA GLU A 508 -13.60 30.81 10.70
C GLU A 508 -14.32 29.57 11.25
N LEU A 509 -13.61 28.68 11.93
CA LEU A 509 -14.19 27.49 12.56
C LEU A 509 -15.15 27.89 13.69
N THR A 510 -14.74 28.88 14.49
CA THR A 510 -15.54 29.41 15.61
C THR A 510 -16.73 30.25 15.11
N VAL A 511 -16.55 31.03 14.03
CA VAL A 511 -17.63 31.77 13.36
C VAL A 511 -18.66 30.81 12.76
N SER A 512 -18.23 29.72 12.13
CA SER A 512 -19.14 28.73 11.54
C SER A 512 -19.91 27.93 12.60
N CYS A 513 -19.25 27.56 13.71
CA CYS A 513 -19.90 26.91 14.85
C CYS A 513 -20.92 27.84 15.53
N SER A 514 -20.69 29.15 15.53
CA SER A 514 -21.63 30.12 16.11
C SER A 514 -22.80 30.49 15.19
N ILE A 515 -22.65 30.42 13.86
CA ILE A 515 -23.74 30.64 12.89
C ILE A 515 -24.78 29.51 12.89
N SER A 516 -24.38 28.30 13.30
CA SER A 516 -25.24 27.09 13.30
C SER A 516 -26.29 27.06 14.42
N LEU A 517 -26.27 28.01 15.35
CA LEU A 517 -27.22 28.09 16.47
C LEU A 517 -28.13 29.31 16.26
N PRO A 518 -29.45 29.12 16.09
CA PRO A 518 -30.39 30.23 16.08
C PRO A 518 -30.52 30.72 17.53
N ASP A 519 -29.68 31.68 17.89
CA ASP A 519 -29.95 32.81 18.78
C ASP A 519 -28.62 33.36 19.30
N GLY A 520 -28.36 34.64 19.00
CA GLY A 520 -27.10 35.35 19.26
C GLY A 520 -26.77 35.56 20.75
N GLY A 521 -26.47 34.48 21.46
CA GLY A 521 -25.90 34.49 22.81
C GLY A 521 -24.42 34.17 22.76
N SER A 522 -23.59 35.13 23.16
CA SER A 522 -22.18 34.92 23.45
C SER A 522 -22.02 33.84 24.53
N PHE A 523 -21.14 32.85 24.29
CA PHE A 523 -20.81 31.85 25.30
C PHE A 523 -20.04 32.50 26.47
N HIS A 524 -20.67 32.53 27.65
CA HIS A 524 -19.96 32.51 28.93
C HIS A 524 -19.58 31.03 29.21
N PRO A 525 -18.40 30.72 29.78
CA PRO A 525 -17.85 29.36 29.83
C PRO A 525 -18.75 28.42 30.66
N SER A 526 -19.61 27.66 29.99
CA SER A 526 -20.48 26.66 30.62
C SER A 526 -20.87 25.56 29.63
N LEU A 527 -19.90 25.07 28.86
CA LEU A 527 -20.02 23.78 28.15
C LEU A 527 -19.69 22.58 29.08
N THR A 528 -19.93 22.77 30.39
CA THR A 528 -19.83 21.73 31.43
C THR A 528 -21.16 20.98 31.62
N VAL A 529 -22.23 21.34 30.90
CA VAL A 529 -23.59 20.84 31.21
C VAL A 529 -24.04 19.64 30.37
N LEU A 530 -23.38 19.31 29.25
CA LEU A 530 -23.70 18.09 28.47
C LEU A 530 -22.86 16.86 28.84
N LEU A 531 -21.90 16.99 29.79
CA LEU A 531 -21.06 15.90 30.32
C LEU A 531 -21.45 15.44 31.74
N ARG A 532 -22.65 15.74 32.22
CA ARG A 532 -23.20 15.15 33.46
C ARG A 532 -24.28 14.12 33.16
N TYR A 533 -23.90 12.99 32.55
CA TYR A 533 -24.62 11.75 32.80
C TYR A 533 -24.00 11.06 34.03
N ARG A 534 -24.81 11.07 35.10
CA ARG A 534 -24.63 10.48 36.43
C ARG A 534 -23.69 9.26 36.50
N SER A 535 -22.65 9.38 37.31
CA SER A 535 -22.17 8.28 38.15
C SER A 535 -23.34 7.77 39.02
N PRO A 536 -23.61 6.46 39.09
CA PRO A 536 -24.47 5.91 40.13
C PRO A 536 -23.71 6.01 41.45
N ARG A 537 -24.25 6.79 42.38
CA ARG A 537 -23.86 6.72 43.80
C ARG A 537 -24.20 5.32 44.32
N SER A 538 -23.21 4.56 44.76
CA SER A 538 -23.41 3.49 45.73
C SER A 538 -23.38 4.08 47.13
N ILE A 539 -24.45 3.82 47.89
CA ILE A 539 -24.45 3.84 49.36
C ILE A 539 -23.62 2.66 49.84
#